data_AF-A0A7C3V6Y7-F1
#
_entry.id   AF-A0A7C3V6Y7-F1
#
_cell.length_a   1.000
_cell.length_b   1.000
_cell.length_c   1.000
_cell.angle_alpha   90.00
_cell.angle_beta   90.00
_cell.angle_gamma   90.00
#
_symmetry.space_group_name_H-M   'P 1'
#
loop_
_entity.id
_entity.type
_entity.pdbx_description
1 polymer ?
#
loop_
_entity_poly.entity_id
_entity_poly.type
_entity_poly.pdbx_seq_one_letter_code
_entity_poly.pdbx_strand_id
1 'polypeptide(L)'
;MPAFREKLPDEAVLLVEKSWSQKINIPVVVSKNRLSAAKICLNNDEIYYNLAESAAEINCASAPVTDDTEISGKCAYKDVHNEFGQNKKIAILDDGFTALNIKKNINIVLIDANIDIFIQNVIPAGILREPISVLRYADIIVINKCKPEILENTSEFKNSAEIKIKKYNKNCPVFYAYYKPDKLVSRNNAMPCADLKGKKTVTVCAIANPDYFYENLSNCGAEINYKMEFRDHYEYTETDIKNLESILIQNKECIAITTLKDYVKLKRFNKSCIFDKIYYLDFEIVTDKAFFEYIYNIYKKNLT
;
A
#
# COMPACT_ATOMS: atom_id res chain seq x y z
N MET A 1 -6.68 -15.80 7.48
CA MET A 1 -7.18 -14.50 6.92
C MET A 1 -8.63 -14.53 6.41
N PRO A 2 -9.12 -15.55 5.66
CA PRO A 2 -10.48 -15.51 5.06
C PRO A 2 -11.61 -15.33 6.08
N ALA A 3 -11.61 -16.13 7.16
CA ALA A 3 -12.65 -16.12 8.19
C ALA A 3 -12.78 -14.82 9.02
N PHE A 4 -11.77 -13.94 8.96
CA PHE A 4 -11.86 -12.62 9.58
C PHE A 4 -12.36 -11.56 8.60
N ARG A 5 -12.04 -11.72 7.29
CA ARG A 5 -12.52 -10.78 6.29
C ARG A 5 -14.05 -10.71 6.36
N GLU A 6 -14.74 -11.83 6.46
CA GLU A 6 -16.20 -11.92 6.58
C GLU A 6 -16.81 -11.28 7.85
N LYS A 7 -16.02 -10.93 8.88
CA LYS A 7 -16.53 -10.39 10.16
C LYS A 7 -16.69 -8.87 10.19
N LEU A 8 -16.00 -8.15 9.31
CA LEU A 8 -16.15 -6.70 9.16
C LEU A 8 -17.24 -6.41 8.11
N PRO A 9 -18.04 -5.34 8.28
CA PRO A 9 -19.06 -4.97 7.31
C PRO A 9 -18.45 -4.71 5.93
N ASP A 10 -19.20 -5.03 4.87
CA ASP A 10 -18.76 -4.89 3.48
C ASP A 10 -18.60 -3.42 3.03
N GLU A 11 -19.17 -2.49 3.81
CA GLU A 11 -19.18 -1.05 3.56
C GLU A 11 -18.05 -0.35 4.35
N ALA A 12 -16.85 -0.36 3.76
CA ALA A 12 -15.71 0.44 4.21
C ALA A 12 -15.42 1.56 3.20
N VAL A 13 -15.12 2.75 3.71
CA VAL A 13 -14.70 3.90 2.89
C VAL A 13 -13.21 4.14 3.10
N LEU A 14 -12.43 4.16 2.01
CA LEU A 14 -11.05 4.62 2.04
C LEU A 14 -11.01 6.12 1.72
N LEU A 15 -10.48 6.89 2.66
CA LEU A 15 -10.15 8.30 2.53
C LEU A 15 -8.64 8.42 2.36
N VAL A 16 -8.18 9.16 1.38
CA VAL A 16 -6.75 9.43 1.18
C VAL A 16 -6.52 10.92 1.35
N GLU A 17 -5.55 11.29 2.19
CA GLU A 17 -5.11 12.68 2.30
C GLU A 17 -4.28 13.04 1.06
N LYS A 18 -4.73 14.03 0.28
CA LYS A 18 -4.12 14.40 -1.00
C LYS A 18 -2.87 15.24 -0.75
N SER A 19 -1.75 14.61 -0.40
CA SER A 19 -0.53 15.31 0.01
C SER A 19 0.27 15.98 -1.12
N TRP A 20 -0.08 15.81 -2.41
CA TRP A 20 0.78 16.29 -3.52
C TRP A 20 0.07 16.90 -4.75
N SER A 21 -1.20 17.30 -4.69
CA SER A 21 -1.78 18.15 -5.76
C SER A 21 -1.87 19.59 -5.30
N GLN A 22 -1.28 20.52 -6.06
CA GLN A 22 -1.13 21.95 -5.72
C GLN A 22 -2.45 22.75 -5.53
N LYS A 23 -3.63 22.11 -5.49
CA LYS A 23 -4.93 22.81 -5.57
C LYS A 23 -6.05 22.32 -4.64
N ILE A 24 -5.90 21.27 -3.82
CA ILE A 24 -7.02 20.74 -3.01
C ILE A 24 -6.55 20.28 -1.61
N ASN A 25 -7.06 20.93 -0.55
CA ASN A 25 -6.81 20.65 0.88
C ASN A 25 -7.87 19.73 1.52
N ILE A 26 -8.47 18.80 0.77
CA ILE A 26 -9.63 18.01 1.23
C ILE A 26 -9.38 16.52 0.98
N PRO A 27 -9.66 15.63 1.95
CA PRO A 27 -9.59 14.19 1.75
C PRO A 27 -10.58 13.74 0.67
N VAL A 28 -10.11 12.90 -0.24
CA VAL A 28 -10.92 12.38 -1.35
C VAL A 28 -11.42 10.98 -0.98
N VAL A 29 -12.71 10.70 -1.23
CA VAL A 29 -13.26 9.35 -1.14
C VAL A 29 -12.81 8.57 -2.37
N VAL A 30 -11.97 7.56 -2.18
CA VAL A 30 -11.36 6.80 -3.29
C VAL A 30 -12.13 5.51 -3.59
N SER A 31 -12.97 5.03 -2.67
CA SER A 31 -13.85 3.88 -2.92
C SER A 31 -15.03 3.77 -1.96
N LYS A 32 -16.13 3.14 -2.43
CA LYS A 32 -17.40 2.90 -1.73
C LYS A 32 -17.71 1.43 -1.42
N ASN A 33 -16.86 0.46 -1.79
CA ASN A 33 -17.09 -0.96 -1.49
C ASN A 33 -15.75 -1.67 -1.32
N ARG A 34 -15.65 -2.56 -0.32
CA ARG A 34 -14.42 -3.27 0.07
C ARG A 34 -13.69 -3.98 -1.08
N LEU A 35 -14.42 -4.54 -2.05
CA LEU A 35 -13.85 -5.21 -3.24
C LEU A 35 -13.60 -4.24 -4.40
N SER A 36 -14.37 -3.16 -4.46
CA SER A 36 -14.18 -2.05 -5.40
C SER A 36 -13.46 -0.88 -4.77
N ALA A 37 -12.64 -1.17 -3.73
CA ALA A 37 -11.50 -0.43 -3.16
C ALA A 37 -10.73 0.52 -4.10
N ALA A 38 -10.88 0.21 -5.39
CA ALA A 38 -9.89 0.19 -6.41
C ALA A 38 -10.47 0.55 -7.79
N LYS A 39 -11.60 1.28 -7.84
CA LYS A 39 -12.24 1.65 -9.11
C LYS A 39 -12.63 3.14 -9.19
N ILE A 40 -12.01 3.80 -10.19
CA ILE A 40 -12.32 5.08 -10.88
C ILE A 40 -11.83 6.32 -10.09
N CYS A 41 -11.13 7.33 -10.66
CA CYS A 41 -11.34 7.98 -11.96
C CYS A 41 -10.10 8.43 -12.75
N LEU A 42 -10.27 8.35 -14.08
CA LEU A 42 -9.61 9.13 -15.12
C LEU A 42 -10.18 10.56 -15.14
N ASN A 43 -9.31 11.56 -15.03
CA ASN A 43 -9.01 12.54 -16.09
C ASN A 43 -8.18 13.68 -15.50
N ASN A 44 -6.99 13.89 -16.08
CA ASN A 44 -6.14 15.08 -16.01
C ASN A 44 -5.88 15.70 -14.63
N ASP A 45 -5.30 14.93 -13.70
CA ASP A 45 -4.25 15.38 -12.75
C ASP A 45 -3.97 14.22 -11.76
N GLU A 46 -2.88 13.51 -12.06
CA GLU A 46 -2.41 12.17 -11.66
C GLU A 46 -2.75 11.64 -10.24
N ILE A 47 -3.33 10.42 -10.20
CA ILE A 47 -3.63 9.60 -9.00
C ILE A 47 -3.14 8.15 -9.27
N TYR A 48 -2.39 7.57 -8.33
CA TYR A 48 -1.82 6.22 -8.42
C TYR A 48 -2.58 5.21 -7.52
N TYR A 49 -2.90 4.03 -8.07
CA TYR A 49 -3.70 2.97 -7.40
C TYR A 49 -2.90 1.68 -7.15
N ASN A 50 -3.25 0.97 -6.06
CA ASN A 50 -2.89 -0.44 -5.82
C ASN A 50 -4.05 -1.35 -6.29
N LEU A 51 -3.75 -2.35 -7.12
CA LEU A 51 -4.69 -3.41 -7.52
C LEU A 51 -3.93 -4.75 -7.61
N ALA A 52 -4.16 -5.63 -6.63
CA ALA A 52 -3.98 -7.07 -6.80
C ALA A 52 -5.36 -7.63 -7.21
N GLU A 53 -5.48 -8.11 -8.45
CA GLU A 53 -6.69 -8.76 -8.94
C GLU A 53 -6.83 -10.18 -8.37
N SER A 54 -8.05 -10.55 -7.97
CA SER A 54 -8.48 -11.96 -7.97
C SER A 54 -9.49 -12.15 -9.09
N ALA A 55 -9.08 -12.92 -10.09
CA ALA A 55 -9.94 -13.45 -11.14
C ALA A 55 -11.08 -14.28 -10.54
N ALA A 56 -12.31 -13.78 -10.66
CA ALA A 56 -13.52 -14.59 -10.75
C ALA A 56 -14.62 -13.70 -11.35
N GLU A 57 -15.22 -14.22 -12.41
CA GLU A 57 -16.29 -13.65 -13.21
C GLU A 57 -17.34 -12.90 -12.40
N ILE A 58 -17.55 -11.62 -12.71
CA ILE A 58 -18.83 -10.95 -12.47
C ILE A 58 -19.44 -10.72 -13.83
N ASN A 59 -20.41 -11.56 -14.16
CA ASN A 59 -21.31 -11.39 -15.29
C ASN A 59 -21.90 -9.97 -15.25
N CYS A 60 -21.46 -9.13 -16.18
CA CYS A 60 -22.08 -7.86 -16.49
C CYS A 60 -23.45 -8.12 -17.12
N ALA A 61 -24.47 -8.29 -16.28
CA ALA A 61 -25.86 -8.17 -16.68
C ALA A 61 -26.49 -7.02 -15.91
N SER A 62 -26.75 -5.94 -16.65
CA SER A 62 -27.70 -4.85 -16.35
C SER A 62 -27.54 -4.13 -15.01
N ALA A 63 -26.64 -3.16 -14.95
CA ALA A 63 -26.92 -1.89 -14.29
C ALA A 63 -26.62 -0.78 -15.31
N PRO A 64 -27.52 0.21 -15.49
CA PRO A 64 -27.34 1.21 -16.53
C PRO A 64 -26.08 2.02 -16.25
N VAL A 65 -25.20 2.08 -17.24
CA VAL A 65 -24.16 3.11 -17.31
C VAL A 65 -24.90 4.42 -17.59
N THR A 66 -25.20 5.17 -16.54
CA THR A 66 -25.46 6.61 -16.71
C THR A 66 -24.10 7.30 -16.70
N ASP A 67 -23.65 7.63 -17.90
CA ASP A 67 -22.80 8.79 -18.16
C ASP A 67 -23.33 10.01 -17.38
N ASP A 68 -22.41 10.92 -17.08
CA ASP A 68 -22.63 12.22 -16.47
C ASP A 68 -22.93 12.23 -14.96
N THR A 69 -21.85 12.40 -14.18
CA THR A 69 -21.67 13.63 -13.40
C THR A 69 -20.25 13.70 -12.87
N GLU A 70 -19.56 14.78 -13.25
CA GLU A 70 -18.34 15.25 -12.61
C GLU A 70 -18.52 15.27 -11.08
N ILE A 71 -17.78 14.42 -10.36
CA ILE A 71 -17.51 14.67 -8.94
C ILE A 71 -16.12 15.28 -8.85
N SER A 72 -15.98 16.47 -9.45
CA SER A 72 -14.98 17.47 -9.05
C SER A 72 -15.57 18.38 -7.96
N GLY A 73 -16.26 17.78 -6.99
CA GLY A 73 -16.90 18.51 -5.89
C GLY A 73 -16.00 18.57 -4.66
N LYS A 74 -15.70 19.78 -4.19
CA LYS A 74 -15.16 20.01 -2.84
C LYS A 74 -16.10 19.35 -1.82
N CYS A 75 -15.70 18.24 -1.21
CA CYS A 75 -16.55 17.57 -0.22
C CYS A 75 -16.14 18.02 1.18
N ALA A 76 -16.87 18.96 1.78
CA ALA A 76 -16.64 19.25 3.19
C ALA A 76 -17.05 18.01 4.02
N TYR A 77 -16.39 17.76 5.15
CA TYR A 77 -16.69 16.61 6.04
C TYR A 77 -18.19 16.48 6.38
N LYS A 78 -18.89 17.62 6.46
CA LYS A 78 -20.33 17.69 6.71
C LYS A 78 -21.15 17.00 5.60
N ASP A 79 -20.68 17.04 4.36
CA ASP A 79 -21.36 16.46 3.20
C ASP A 79 -21.19 14.93 3.20
N VAL A 80 -19.99 14.42 3.55
CA VAL A 80 -19.74 12.98 3.74
C VAL A 80 -20.60 12.38 4.85
N HIS A 81 -20.82 13.15 5.94
CA HIS A 81 -21.62 12.72 7.08
C HIS A 81 -23.13 12.78 6.79
N ASN A 82 -23.61 13.85 6.15
CA ASN A 82 -25.04 14.05 5.88
C ASN A 82 -25.58 13.18 4.75
N GLU A 83 -24.79 12.98 3.68
CA GLU A 83 -25.25 12.25 2.49
C GLU A 83 -25.13 10.73 2.64
N PHE A 84 -24.26 10.25 3.55
CA PHE A 84 -23.97 8.82 3.69
C PHE A 84 -24.04 8.28 5.12
N GLY A 85 -24.55 9.05 6.08
CA GLY A 85 -24.64 8.68 7.50
C GLY A 85 -25.48 7.42 7.77
N GLN A 86 -26.31 6.98 6.83
CA GLN A 86 -27.14 5.78 6.96
C GLN A 86 -26.43 4.48 6.51
N ASN A 87 -25.36 4.57 5.70
CA ASN A 87 -24.75 3.42 4.99
C ASN A 87 -23.24 3.27 5.20
N LYS A 88 -22.69 3.69 6.36
CA LYS A 88 -21.24 3.61 6.62
C LYS A 88 -20.94 3.15 8.03
N LYS A 89 -20.23 2.03 8.17
CA LYS A 89 -19.78 1.52 9.48
C LYS A 89 -18.30 1.75 9.77
N ILE A 90 -17.44 1.90 8.74
CA ILE A 90 -15.98 2.07 8.91
C ILE A 90 -15.40 3.01 7.84
N ALA A 91 -14.52 3.93 8.26
CA ALA A 91 -13.67 4.72 7.37
C ALA A 91 -12.18 4.50 7.71
N ILE A 92 -11.33 4.37 6.69
CA ILE A 92 -9.87 4.22 6.81
C ILE A 92 -9.24 5.46 6.19
N LEU A 93 -8.32 6.10 6.91
CA LEU A 93 -7.56 7.24 6.39
C LEU A 93 -6.13 6.78 6.06
N ASP A 94 -5.78 6.76 4.79
CA ASP A 94 -4.39 6.54 4.36
C ASP A 94 -3.56 7.81 4.58
N ASP A 95 -2.36 7.64 5.14
CA ASP A 95 -1.48 8.71 5.67
C ASP A 95 -2.18 9.70 6.64
N GLY A 96 -3.27 9.27 7.27
CA GLY A 96 -4.15 10.18 7.99
C GLY A 96 -3.72 10.56 9.40
N PHE A 97 -2.58 10.10 9.94
CA PHE A 97 -2.22 10.35 11.34
C PHE A 97 -2.11 11.86 11.64
N THR A 98 -1.54 12.62 10.71
CA THR A 98 -1.38 14.09 10.79
C THR A 98 -2.65 14.89 10.46
N ALA A 99 -3.73 14.26 9.96
CA ALA A 99 -5.00 14.92 9.68
C ALA A 99 -5.74 15.30 10.98
N LEU A 100 -5.27 16.33 11.69
CA LEU A 100 -5.80 16.73 13.01
C LEU A 100 -7.22 17.32 12.94
N ASN A 101 -7.63 17.79 11.76
CA ASN A 101 -8.98 18.29 11.50
C ASN A 101 -10.04 17.19 11.39
N ILE A 102 -9.65 15.91 11.41
CA ILE A 102 -10.56 14.77 11.36
C ILE A 102 -10.49 14.01 12.68
N LYS A 103 -11.64 13.95 13.37
CA LYS A 103 -11.78 13.10 14.56
C LYS A 103 -11.70 11.63 14.14
N LYS A 104 -10.68 10.92 14.62
CA LYS A 104 -10.49 9.48 14.42
C LYS A 104 -10.92 8.73 15.67
N ASN A 105 -11.59 7.59 15.50
CA ASN A 105 -11.92 6.70 16.61
C ASN A 105 -10.74 5.82 17.02
N ILE A 106 -9.82 5.54 16.09
CA ILE A 106 -8.63 4.72 16.28
C ILE A 106 -7.49 5.35 15.47
N ASN A 107 -6.37 5.61 16.11
CA ASN A 107 -5.11 5.97 15.48
C ASN A 107 -4.18 4.75 15.43
N ILE A 108 -3.84 4.32 14.21
CA ILE A 108 -2.85 3.27 13.97
C ILE A 108 -1.57 3.92 13.47
N VAL A 109 -0.46 3.73 14.18
CA VAL A 109 0.86 4.21 13.77
C VAL A 109 1.69 3.06 13.22
N LEU A 110 2.24 3.24 12.02
CA LEU A 110 3.17 2.29 11.41
C LEU A 110 4.61 2.72 11.71
N ILE A 111 5.45 1.78 12.18
CA ILE A 111 6.88 1.98 12.41
C ILE A 111 7.65 1.01 11.52
N ASP A 112 8.67 1.49 10.80
CA ASP A 112 9.57 0.63 10.03
C ASP A 112 10.57 -0.06 10.97
N ALA A 113 10.60 -1.39 10.99
CA ALA A 113 11.50 -2.18 11.82
C ALA A 113 12.99 -1.93 11.53
N ASN A 114 13.31 -1.44 10.33
CA ASN A 114 14.68 -1.23 9.86
C ASN A 114 15.23 0.16 10.22
N ILE A 115 14.43 0.99 10.88
CA ILE A 115 14.77 2.36 11.24
C ILE A 115 14.58 2.53 12.75
N ASP A 116 15.66 2.86 13.47
CA ASP A 116 15.53 3.26 14.87
C ASP A 116 15.00 4.69 14.98
N ILE A 117 13.67 4.84 14.98
CA ILE A 117 12.99 6.15 15.03
C ILE A 117 13.29 6.93 16.32
N PHE A 118 13.79 6.29 17.37
CA PHE A 118 14.02 6.92 18.68
C PHE A 118 15.28 7.78 18.72
N ILE A 119 16.17 7.62 17.75
CA ILE A 119 17.38 8.44 17.59
C ILE A 119 17.27 9.43 16.42
N GLN A 120 16.10 9.51 15.77
CA GLN A 120 15.88 10.37 14.62
C GLN A 120 15.35 11.75 15.04
N ASN A 121 15.69 12.75 14.25
CA ASN A 121 15.16 14.11 14.39
C ASN A 121 13.96 14.36 13.47
N VAL A 122 13.22 15.43 13.78
CA VAL A 122 12.18 15.96 12.89
C VAL A 122 12.83 16.63 11.68
N ILE A 123 12.18 16.53 10.52
CA ILE A 123 12.56 17.24 9.29
C ILE A 123 12.74 18.75 9.60
N PRO A 124 13.79 19.42 9.07
CA PRO A 124 14.76 18.92 8.09
C PRO A 124 15.99 18.21 8.69
N ALA A 125 16.13 18.16 10.01
CA ALA A 125 17.31 17.59 10.68
C ALA A 125 17.32 16.04 10.74
N GLY A 126 16.24 15.40 10.31
CA GLY A 126 16.07 13.96 10.26
C GLY A 126 14.86 13.58 9.41
N ILE A 127 14.37 12.35 9.58
CA ILE A 127 13.33 11.76 8.73
C ILE A 127 11.92 11.79 9.32
N LEU A 128 11.77 12.18 10.59
CA LEU A 128 10.45 12.18 11.24
C LEU A 128 9.64 13.40 10.78
N ARG A 129 8.37 13.19 10.44
CA ARG A 129 7.43 14.31 10.19
C ARG A 129 6.98 14.99 11.48
N GLU A 130 6.94 14.23 12.58
CA GLU A 130 6.50 14.66 13.90
C GLU A 130 7.45 14.15 14.99
N PRO A 131 7.55 14.83 16.14
CA PRO A 131 8.40 14.37 17.24
C PRO A 131 7.89 13.05 17.82
N ILE A 132 8.79 12.15 18.24
CA ILE A 132 8.46 10.81 18.78
C ILE A 132 7.41 10.83 19.91
N SER A 133 7.30 11.95 20.62
CA SER A 133 6.29 12.18 21.66
C SER A 133 4.83 12.00 21.19
N VAL A 134 4.56 12.03 19.89
CA VAL A 134 3.21 11.81 19.33
C VAL A 134 2.73 10.36 19.45
N LEU A 135 3.62 9.40 19.76
CA LEU A 135 3.24 8.02 20.05
C LEU A 135 2.24 7.90 21.21
N ARG A 136 2.15 8.92 22.08
CA ARG A 136 1.12 9.00 23.13
C ARG A 136 -0.32 9.02 22.60
N TYR A 137 -0.52 9.38 21.33
CA TYR A 137 -1.83 9.43 20.66
C TYR A 137 -2.15 8.16 19.86
N ALA A 138 -1.21 7.22 19.76
CA ALA A 138 -1.44 5.96 19.07
C ALA A 138 -2.36 5.07 19.91
N ASP A 139 -3.45 4.61 19.33
CA ASP A 139 -4.29 3.56 19.92
C ASP A 139 -3.71 2.18 19.63
N ILE A 140 -2.99 2.05 18.50
CA ILE A 140 -2.32 0.84 18.05
C ILE A 140 -1.01 1.22 17.38
N ILE A 141 0.05 0.47 17.64
CA ILE A 141 1.31 0.56 16.89
C ILE A 141 1.52 -0.75 16.13
N VAL A 142 1.89 -0.65 14.86
CA VAL A 142 2.32 -1.79 14.04
C VAL A 142 3.76 -1.56 13.61
N ILE A 143 4.67 -2.41 14.07
CA ILE A 143 6.05 -2.46 13.59
C ILE A 143 6.06 -3.32 12.33
N ASN A 144 6.22 -2.68 11.18
CA ASN A 144 6.16 -3.28 9.85
C ASN A 144 7.56 -3.52 9.26
N LYS A 145 7.63 -4.26 8.15
CA LYS A 145 8.87 -4.69 7.49
C LYS A 145 9.79 -5.49 8.42
N CYS A 146 9.18 -6.25 9.34
CA CYS A 146 9.89 -7.19 10.18
C CYS A 146 10.48 -8.34 9.36
N LYS A 147 11.45 -9.05 9.93
CA LYS A 147 11.81 -10.38 9.43
C LYS A 147 10.77 -11.42 9.89
N PRO A 148 10.52 -12.50 9.13
CA PRO A 148 9.51 -13.49 9.48
C PRO A 148 9.68 -14.08 10.88
N GLU A 149 10.92 -14.28 11.34
CA GLU A 149 11.23 -14.90 12.63
C GLU A 149 10.77 -14.02 13.82
N ILE A 150 10.60 -12.72 13.60
CA ILE A 150 10.11 -11.79 14.62
C ILE A 150 8.66 -12.16 14.99
N LEU A 151 7.80 -12.55 14.05
CA LEU A 151 6.41 -12.88 14.37
C LEU A 151 6.29 -14.21 15.11
N GLU A 152 7.20 -15.15 14.88
CA GLU A 152 7.13 -16.51 15.41
C GLU A 152 7.62 -16.63 16.85
N ASN A 153 8.57 -15.78 17.27
CA ASN A 153 9.20 -15.87 18.59
C ASN A 153 9.17 -14.54 19.35
N THR A 154 9.23 -14.63 20.68
CA THR A 154 9.55 -13.47 21.53
C THR A 154 11.03 -13.20 21.40
N SER A 155 11.40 -12.26 20.53
CA SER A 155 12.79 -11.88 20.28
C SER A 155 13.24 -10.72 21.18
N GLU A 156 14.55 -10.60 21.40
CA GLU A 156 15.14 -9.43 22.06
C GLU A 156 14.76 -8.11 21.35
N PHE A 157 14.59 -8.18 20.03
CA PHE A 157 14.07 -7.08 19.22
C PHE A 157 12.69 -6.62 19.72
N LYS A 158 11.72 -7.53 19.89
CA LYS A 158 10.38 -7.17 20.39
C LYS A 158 10.45 -6.47 21.73
N ASN A 159 11.20 -7.06 22.67
CA ASN A 159 11.36 -6.50 24.01
C ASN A 159 11.97 -5.09 23.98
N SER A 160 13.05 -4.90 23.23
CA SER A 160 13.72 -3.60 23.13
C SER A 160 12.83 -2.53 22.49
N ALA A 161 12.13 -2.86 21.39
CA ALA A 161 11.22 -1.94 20.71
C ALA A 161 10.03 -1.56 21.61
N GLU A 162 9.38 -2.54 22.23
CA GLU A 162 8.26 -2.30 23.14
C GLU A 162 8.67 -1.48 24.36
N ILE A 163 9.85 -1.71 24.96
CA ILE A 163 10.34 -0.90 26.07
C ILE A 163 10.47 0.57 25.66
N LYS A 164 11.02 0.85 24.47
CA LYS A 164 11.15 2.21 23.95
C LYS A 164 9.77 2.84 23.70
N ILE A 165 8.83 2.10 23.10
CA ILE A 165 7.46 2.56 22.84
C ILE A 165 6.71 2.86 24.16
N LYS A 166 6.80 1.96 25.14
CA LYS A 166 6.09 2.06 26.44
C LYS A 166 6.53 3.26 27.28
N LYS A 167 7.68 3.88 26.97
CA LYS A 167 8.08 5.18 27.56
C LYS A 167 7.12 6.31 27.17
N TYR A 168 6.54 6.25 25.97
CA TYR A 168 5.64 7.28 25.44
C TYR A 168 4.18 6.88 25.56
N ASN A 169 3.87 5.59 25.48
CA ASN A 169 2.51 5.08 25.59
C ASN A 169 2.48 3.70 26.26
N LYS A 170 2.19 3.69 27.57
CA LYS A 170 2.31 2.49 28.43
C LYS A 170 1.36 1.36 28.06
N ASN A 171 0.18 1.71 27.54
CA ASN A 171 -0.92 0.78 27.31
C ASN A 171 -1.16 0.50 25.83
N CYS A 172 -0.35 1.07 24.92
CA CYS A 172 -0.53 0.85 23.49
C CYS A 172 -0.16 -0.59 23.13
N PRO A 173 -1.06 -1.37 22.52
CA PRO A 173 -0.70 -2.65 21.95
C PRO A 173 0.24 -2.45 20.77
N VAL A 174 1.26 -3.30 20.71
CA VAL A 174 2.23 -3.34 19.61
C VAL A 174 2.02 -4.65 18.86
N PHE A 175 1.83 -4.53 17.55
CA PHE A 175 1.75 -5.67 16.64
C PHE A 175 2.89 -5.61 15.64
N TYR A 176 3.19 -6.76 15.04
CA TYR A 176 4.28 -6.93 14.09
C TYR A 176 3.72 -7.39 12.75
N ALA A 177 4.34 -6.89 11.69
CA ALA A 177 3.97 -7.22 10.32
C ALA A 177 5.19 -7.26 9.41
N TYR A 178 5.08 -8.05 8.35
CA TYR A 178 6.04 -8.05 7.25
C TYR A 178 5.35 -8.29 5.91
N TYR A 179 6.02 -7.88 4.85
CA TYR A 179 5.62 -8.19 3.48
C TYR A 179 6.29 -9.50 3.05
N LYS A 180 5.48 -10.46 2.63
CA LYS A 180 5.92 -11.72 2.08
C LYS A 180 5.73 -11.70 0.57
N PRO A 181 6.81 -11.73 -0.24
CA PRO A 181 6.68 -11.96 -1.67
C PRO A 181 5.88 -13.24 -1.93
N ASP A 182 4.82 -13.14 -2.72
CA ASP A 182 3.92 -14.26 -3.02
C ASP A 182 4.12 -14.76 -4.45
N LYS A 183 3.83 -13.88 -5.40
CA LYS A 183 3.84 -14.18 -6.83
C LYS A 183 4.25 -12.96 -7.65
N LEU A 184 4.69 -13.23 -8.87
CA LEU A 184 4.79 -12.24 -9.92
C LEU A 184 3.51 -12.25 -10.73
N VAL A 185 3.00 -11.07 -11.07
CA VAL A 185 1.78 -10.92 -11.86
C VAL A 185 2.02 -10.00 -13.05
N SER A 186 1.58 -10.41 -14.22
CA SER A 186 1.48 -9.58 -15.42
C SER A 186 0.03 -9.47 -15.87
N ARG A 187 -0.23 -8.86 -17.04
CA ARG A 187 -1.60 -8.70 -17.54
C ARG A 187 -2.31 -10.04 -17.73
N ASN A 188 -1.59 -11.02 -18.28
CA ASN A 188 -2.18 -12.27 -18.76
C ASN A 188 -1.61 -13.50 -18.04
N ASN A 189 -0.73 -13.31 -17.06
CA ASN A 189 -0.03 -14.41 -16.43
C ASN A 189 0.28 -14.12 -14.96
N ALA A 190 0.47 -15.18 -14.19
CA ALA A 190 1.01 -15.11 -12.85
C ALA A 190 1.96 -16.30 -12.63
N MET A 191 3.06 -16.07 -11.93
CA MET A 191 3.99 -17.14 -11.55
C MET A 191 4.36 -17.03 -10.07
N PRO A 192 4.51 -18.15 -9.34
CA PRO A 192 5.01 -18.13 -7.98
C PRO A 192 6.41 -17.50 -7.87
N CYS A 193 6.71 -16.85 -6.74
CA CYS A 193 8.07 -16.31 -6.51
C CYS A 193 9.16 -17.39 -6.54
N ALA A 194 8.84 -18.65 -6.22
CA ALA A 194 9.78 -19.76 -6.27
C ALA A 194 10.36 -20.01 -7.67
N ASP A 195 9.63 -19.64 -8.72
CA ASP A 195 10.05 -19.82 -10.12
C ASP A 195 11.12 -18.80 -10.55
N LEU A 196 11.42 -17.80 -9.71
CA LEU A 196 12.49 -16.84 -9.94
C LEU A 196 13.88 -17.39 -9.65
N LYS A 197 14.01 -18.55 -8.99
CA LYS A 197 15.30 -19.09 -8.57
C LYS A 197 16.25 -19.28 -9.77
N GLY A 198 17.35 -18.53 -9.78
CA GLY A 198 18.35 -18.53 -10.85
C GLY A 198 17.89 -17.87 -12.16
N LYS A 199 16.77 -17.15 -12.14
CA LYS A 199 16.30 -16.38 -13.30
C LYS A 199 16.96 -15.02 -13.29
N LYS A 200 17.50 -14.62 -14.44
CA LYS A 200 17.97 -13.26 -14.65
C LYS A 200 16.80 -12.30 -14.80
N THR A 201 16.93 -11.09 -14.27
CA THR A 201 15.85 -10.10 -14.32
C THR A 201 16.35 -8.73 -14.78
N VAL A 202 15.51 -8.05 -15.54
CA VAL A 202 15.61 -6.62 -15.83
C VAL A 202 14.58 -5.93 -14.95
N THR A 203 15.01 -5.02 -14.08
CA THR A 203 14.11 -4.33 -13.16
C THR A 203 13.86 -2.90 -13.57
N VAL A 204 12.65 -2.41 -13.35
CA VAL A 204 12.30 -0.99 -13.50
C VAL A 204 11.55 -0.49 -12.28
N CYS A 205 11.99 0.59 -11.64
CA CYS A 205 11.28 1.14 -10.47
C CYS A 205 11.54 2.64 -10.26
N ALA A 206 10.56 3.32 -9.67
CA ALA A 206 10.56 4.73 -9.32
C ALA A 206 9.92 4.92 -7.93
N ILE A 207 10.55 4.29 -6.92
CA ILE A 207 10.10 4.26 -5.51
C ILE A 207 11.15 4.85 -4.58
N ALA A 208 10.71 5.31 -3.40
CA ALA A 208 11.59 5.92 -2.39
C ALA A 208 12.72 5.01 -1.86
N ASN A 209 12.50 3.69 -1.81
CA ASN A 209 13.49 2.73 -1.32
C ASN A 209 13.62 1.53 -2.29
N PRO A 210 14.42 1.68 -3.37
CA PRO A 210 14.68 0.60 -4.33
C PRO A 210 15.38 -0.61 -3.71
N ASP A 211 16.25 -0.40 -2.70
CA ASP A 211 17.01 -1.48 -2.07
C ASP A 211 16.10 -2.54 -1.45
N TYR A 212 15.02 -2.12 -0.79
CA TYR A 212 14.02 -3.05 -0.24
C TYR A 212 13.37 -3.91 -1.34
N PHE A 213 13.10 -3.33 -2.51
CA PHE A 213 12.55 -4.07 -3.65
C PHE A 213 13.54 -5.11 -4.18
N TYR A 214 14.82 -4.75 -4.30
CA TYR A 214 15.86 -5.68 -4.74
C TYR A 214 16.16 -6.79 -3.75
N GLU A 215 16.13 -6.48 -2.45
CA GLU A 215 16.29 -7.48 -1.40
C GLU A 215 15.17 -8.53 -1.49
N ASN A 216 13.92 -8.09 -1.66
CA ASN A 216 12.78 -8.99 -1.83
C ASN A 216 12.89 -9.87 -3.08
N LEU A 217 13.33 -9.32 -4.22
CA LEU A 217 13.57 -10.12 -5.44
C LEU A 217 14.69 -11.13 -5.24
N SER A 218 15.79 -10.71 -4.61
CA SER A 218 16.94 -11.58 -4.34
C SER A 218 16.58 -12.71 -3.36
N ASN A 219 15.73 -12.41 -2.37
CA ASN A 219 15.19 -13.41 -1.44
C ASN A 219 14.28 -14.44 -2.14
N CYS A 220 13.67 -14.07 -3.27
CA CYS A 220 12.97 -15.01 -4.16
C CYS A 220 13.92 -15.83 -5.05
N GLY A 221 15.22 -15.56 -5.00
CA GLY A 221 16.26 -16.22 -5.79
C GLY A 221 16.49 -15.62 -7.18
N ALA A 222 15.97 -14.42 -7.46
CA ALA A 222 16.21 -13.72 -8.71
C ALA A 222 17.64 -13.17 -8.80
N GLU A 223 18.22 -13.22 -10.00
CA GLU A 223 19.51 -12.62 -10.33
C GLU A 223 19.28 -11.28 -11.05
N ILE A 224 19.58 -10.17 -10.38
CA ILE A 224 19.34 -8.83 -10.95
C ILE A 224 20.44 -8.51 -11.97
N ASN A 225 20.11 -8.65 -13.25
CA ASN A 225 21.04 -8.45 -14.37
C ASN A 225 21.10 -6.99 -14.84
N TYR A 226 19.97 -6.27 -14.78
CA TYR A 226 19.91 -4.86 -15.15
C TYR A 226 18.93 -4.10 -14.26
N LYS A 227 19.32 -2.88 -13.85
CA LYS A 227 18.51 -1.99 -13.01
C LYS A 227 18.21 -0.68 -13.76
N MET A 228 16.93 -0.43 -14.00
CA MET A 228 16.43 0.81 -14.58
C MET A 228 15.73 1.63 -13.48
N GLU A 229 16.53 2.41 -12.76
CA GLU A 229 16.09 3.18 -11.59
C GLU A 229 15.79 4.63 -11.92
N PHE A 230 14.68 5.13 -11.39
CA PHE A 230 14.26 6.51 -11.50
C PHE A 230 14.00 7.11 -10.11
N ARG A 231 13.98 8.45 -10.06
CA ARG A 231 13.56 9.21 -8.87
C ARG A 231 12.16 8.81 -8.41
N ASP A 232 11.91 8.83 -7.10
CA ASP A 232 10.58 8.50 -6.57
C ASP A 232 9.50 9.38 -7.22
N HIS A 233 8.34 8.79 -7.46
CA HIS A 233 7.23 9.40 -8.18
C HIS A 233 7.55 9.81 -9.64
N TYR A 234 8.56 9.24 -10.29
CA TYR A 234 8.81 9.49 -11.71
C TYR A 234 7.62 9.11 -12.60
N GLU A 235 7.36 9.97 -13.58
CA GLU A 235 6.40 9.80 -14.67
C GLU A 235 7.10 9.18 -15.88
N TYR A 236 6.80 7.91 -16.17
CA TYR A 236 7.39 7.21 -17.31
C TYR A 236 6.94 7.81 -18.64
N THR A 237 7.84 7.82 -19.62
CA THR A 237 7.63 8.34 -20.98
C THR A 237 7.68 7.23 -22.03
N GLU A 238 7.20 7.52 -23.24
CA GLU A 238 7.33 6.60 -24.40
C GLU A 238 8.80 6.24 -24.70
N THR A 239 9.73 7.16 -24.46
CA THR A 239 11.16 6.92 -24.63
C THR A 239 11.67 5.89 -23.63
N ASP A 240 11.20 5.92 -22.38
CA ASP A 240 11.57 4.95 -21.36
C ASP A 240 11.09 3.54 -21.73
N ILE A 241 9.88 3.43 -22.30
CA ILE A 241 9.35 2.15 -22.79
C ILE A 241 10.19 1.61 -23.94
N LYS A 242 10.59 2.45 -24.89
CA LYS A 242 11.48 2.04 -26.00
C LYS A 242 12.86 1.62 -25.51
N ASN A 243 13.39 2.30 -24.48
CA ASN A 243 14.65 1.93 -23.86
C ASN A 243 14.53 0.57 -23.17
N LEU A 244 13.46 0.35 -22.39
CA LEU A 244 13.17 -0.93 -21.74
C LEU A 244 13.01 -2.06 -22.78
N GLU A 245 12.31 -1.80 -23.89
CA GLU A 245 12.18 -2.74 -25.01
C GLU A 245 13.54 -3.11 -25.59
N SER A 246 14.40 -2.13 -25.84
CA SER A 246 15.76 -2.34 -26.36
C SER A 246 16.61 -3.20 -25.42
N ILE A 247 16.50 -2.94 -24.11
CA ILE A 247 17.19 -3.73 -23.07
C ILE A 247 16.67 -5.17 -23.07
N LEU A 248 15.36 -5.39 -23.15
CA LEU A 248 14.78 -6.74 -23.18
C LEU A 248 15.12 -7.51 -24.47
N ILE A 249 15.27 -6.82 -25.61
CA ILE A 249 15.73 -7.45 -26.86
C ILE A 249 17.18 -7.93 -26.74
N GLN A 250 18.03 -7.19 -26.03
CA GLN A 250 19.43 -7.57 -25.77
C GLN A 250 19.56 -8.65 -24.70
N ASN A 251 18.57 -8.78 -23.81
CA ASN A 251 18.58 -9.69 -22.67
C ASN A 251 17.36 -10.63 -22.72
N LYS A 252 17.23 -11.41 -23.80
CA LYS A 252 16.03 -12.21 -24.09
C LYS A 252 15.73 -13.28 -23.03
N GLU A 253 16.73 -13.68 -22.24
CA GLU A 253 16.57 -14.64 -21.14
C GLU A 253 16.05 -13.99 -19.85
N CYS A 254 16.02 -12.65 -19.79
CA CYS A 254 15.63 -11.93 -18.58
C CYS A 254 14.12 -11.76 -18.46
N ILE A 255 13.64 -11.81 -17.21
CA ILE A 255 12.26 -11.46 -16.86
C ILE A 255 12.21 -9.97 -16.50
N ALA A 256 11.28 -9.23 -17.10
CA ALA A 256 11.04 -7.83 -16.77
C ALA A 256 10.20 -7.74 -15.50
N ILE A 257 10.72 -7.10 -14.44
CA ILE A 257 10.02 -7.00 -13.15
C ILE A 257 9.98 -5.55 -12.65
N THR A 258 8.86 -5.14 -12.09
CA THR A 258 8.66 -3.83 -11.49
C THR A 258 7.93 -3.93 -10.14
N THR A 259 7.68 -2.78 -9.51
CA THR A 259 6.83 -2.70 -8.31
C THR A 259 5.37 -2.56 -8.74
N LEU A 260 4.41 -2.90 -7.88
CA LEU A 260 2.98 -2.66 -8.18
C LEU A 260 2.70 -1.17 -8.44
N LYS A 261 3.31 -0.27 -7.65
CA LYS A 261 3.20 1.19 -7.81
C LYS A 261 3.61 1.62 -9.22
N ASP A 262 4.73 1.09 -9.71
CA ASP A 262 5.27 1.42 -11.02
C ASP A 262 4.53 0.73 -12.17
N TYR A 263 4.08 -0.52 -11.97
CA TYR A 263 3.25 -1.23 -12.94
C TYR A 263 1.98 -0.45 -13.30
N VAL A 264 1.34 0.16 -12.30
CA VAL A 264 0.14 0.99 -12.51
C VAL A 264 0.46 2.22 -13.36
N LYS A 265 1.63 2.84 -13.18
CA LYS A 265 2.07 3.95 -14.05
C LYS A 265 2.32 3.49 -15.48
N LEU A 266 2.90 2.29 -15.63
CA LEU A 266 3.23 1.69 -16.92
C LEU A 266 1.97 1.25 -17.69
N LYS A 267 0.82 1.05 -17.03
CA LYS A 267 -0.46 0.69 -17.68
C LYS A 267 -0.88 1.67 -18.77
N ARG A 268 -0.46 2.95 -18.71
CA ARG A 268 -0.74 3.93 -19.78
C ARG A 268 -0.14 3.51 -21.13
N PHE A 269 0.90 2.68 -21.11
CA PHE A 269 1.58 2.11 -22.28
C PHE A 269 1.08 0.71 -22.62
N ASN A 270 -0.17 0.39 -22.27
CA ASN A 270 -0.77 -0.94 -22.44
C ASN A 270 -0.77 -1.48 -23.88
N LYS A 271 -0.67 -0.61 -24.88
CA LYS A 271 -0.59 -0.96 -26.31
C LYS A 271 0.81 -1.43 -26.74
N SER A 272 1.83 -1.19 -25.93
CA SER A 272 3.19 -1.67 -26.21
C SER A 272 3.25 -3.19 -26.10
N CYS A 273 3.92 -3.84 -27.04
CA CYS A 273 4.06 -5.30 -27.10
C CYS A 273 4.85 -5.87 -25.91
N ILE A 274 5.63 -5.04 -25.21
CA ILE A 274 6.39 -5.48 -24.04
C ILE A 274 5.58 -5.46 -22.75
N PHE A 275 4.44 -4.73 -22.70
CA PHE A 275 3.70 -4.56 -21.46
C PHE A 275 3.19 -5.89 -20.88
N ASP A 276 2.76 -6.80 -21.75
CA ASP A 276 2.29 -8.14 -21.34
C ASP A 276 3.41 -9.01 -20.74
N LYS A 277 4.67 -8.63 -21.00
CA LYS A 277 5.89 -9.31 -20.51
C LYS A 277 6.43 -8.69 -19.22
N ILE A 278 5.89 -7.55 -18.78
CA ILE A 278 6.29 -6.90 -17.52
C ILE A 278 5.48 -7.53 -16.40
N TYR A 279 6.18 -8.05 -15.40
CA TYR A 279 5.60 -8.54 -14.16
C TYR A 279 5.78 -7.51 -13.05
N TYR A 280 4.87 -7.45 -12.10
CA TYR A 280 5.11 -6.82 -10.81
C TYR A 280 5.22 -7.85 -9.71
N LEU A 281 6.03 -7.56 -8.69
CA LEU A 281 6.12 -8.37 -7.49
C LEU A 281 4.91 -8.09 -6.59
N ASP A 282 4.07 -9.10 -6.38
CA ASP A 282 2.93 -9.05 -5.47
C ASP A 282 3.33 -9.52 -4.08
N PHE A 283 2.67 -8.97 -3.06
CA PHE A 283 3.02 -9.20 -1.66
C PHE A 283 1.79 -9.61 -0.85
N GLU A 284 1.95 -10.64 -0.04
CA GLU A 284 1.05 -10.94 1.08
C GLU A 284 1.51 -10.16 2.32
N ILE A 285 0.60 -9.46 2.99
CA ILE A 285 0.90 -8.86 4.30
C ILE A 285 0.64 -9.91 5.37
N VAL A 286 1.71 -10.32 6.06
CA VAL A 286 1.64 -11.23 7.21
C VAL A 286 1.73 -10.40 8.47
N THR A 287 0.79 -10.60 9.40
CA THR A 287 0.71 -9.86 10.68
C THR A 287 0.53 -10.82 11.84
N ASP A 288 0.71 -10.31 13.07
CA ASP A 288 0.26 -11.01 14.27
C ASP A 288 -1.21 -11.41 14.15
N LYS A 289 -1.53 -12.65 14.57
CA LYS A 289 -2.88 -13.22 14.48
C LYS A 289 -3.92 -12.40 15.24
N ALA A 290 -3.52 -11.84 16.39
CA ALA A 290 -4.38 -11.08 17.27
C ALA A 290 -4.68 -9.65 16.78
N PHE A 291 -3.94 -9.11 15.81
CA PHE A 291 -4.10 -7.73 15.33
C PHE A 291 -5.54 -7.45 14.86
N PHE A 292 -6.03 -8.31 13.98
CA PHE A 292 -7.37 -8.19 13.42
C PHE A 292 -8.46 -8.37 14.49
N GLU A 293 -8.30 -9.34 15.39
CA GLU A 293 -9.22 -9.56 16.50
C GLU A 293 -9.31 -8.33 17.41
N TYR A 294 -8.17 -7.69 17.68
CA TYR A 294 -8.11 -6.46 18.46
C TYR A 294 -8.89 -5.32 17.80
N ILE A 295 -8.68 -5.08 16.50
CA ILE A 295 -9.44 -4.09 15.71
C ILE A 295 -10.95 -4.37 15.77
N TYR A 296 -11.35 -5.63 15.60
CA TYR A 296 -12.76 -6.02 15.64
C TYR A 296 -13.40 -5.79 17.01
N ASN A 297 -12.67 -6.06 18.08
CA ASN A 297 -13.16 -5.81 19.44
C ASN A 297 -13.35 -4.31 19.71
N ILE A 298 -12.46 -3.45 19.20
CA ILE A 298 -12.67 -1.99 19.28
C ILE A 298 -13.89 -1.57 18.47
N TYR A 299 -14.04 -2.09 17.24
CA TYR A 299 -15.19 -1.81 16.40
C TYR A 299 -16.50 -2.18 17.11
N LYS A 300 -16.58 -3.39 17.70
CA LYS A 300 -17.75 -3.82 18.49
C LYS A 300 -18.10 -2.89 19.65
N LYS A 301 -17.09 -2.44 20.41
CA LYS A 301 -17.29 -1.51 21.54
C LYS A 301 -17.83 -0.14 21.10
N ASN A 302 -17.56 0.29 19.87
CA ASN A 302 -18.05 1.55 19.33
C ASN A 302 -19.45 1.45 18.70
N LEU A 303 -19.99 0.23 18.52
CA LEU A 303 -21.37 0.01 18.06
C LEU A 303 -22.40 0.01 19.20
N THR A 304 -21.95 -0.27 20.43
CA THR A 304 -22.75 -0.33 21.67
C THR A 304 -22.67 0.99 22.43
#